data_AF-A0A218QWW9-F1
#
_entry.id   AF-A0A218QWW9-F1
#
_cell.length_a   1.000
_cell.length_b   1.000
_cell.length_c   1.000
_cell.angle_alpha   90.00
_cell.angle_beta   90.00
_cell.angle_gamma   90.00
#
_symmetry.space_group_name_H-M   'P 1'
#
loop_
_entity.id
_entity.type
_entity.pdbx_description
1 polymer ?
#
loop_
_entity_poly.entity_id
_entity_poly.type
_entity_poly.pdbx_seq_one_letter_code
_entity_poly.pdbx_strand_id
1 'polypeptide(L)'
;MSLPILHKVTLGAGKNTYYFKTSDAYQGIKTVVGIEKVADPTGTEEVVAVKELLRTGVLWRIGIRYKDSGGKRKSAHLLVANTKLAEIFGENAAGKLEDNNYQLGTTVKGKIDSIAGRRKASFS
;
A
#
# COMPACT_ATOMS: atom_id res chain seq x y z
N MET A 1 -2.68 -16.88 11.00
CA MET A 1 -3.29 -15.85 10.13
C MET A 1 -3.11 -14.50 10.81
N SER A 2 -2.49 -13.50 10.18
CA SER A 2 -2.41 -12.15 10.78
C SER A 2 -3.80 -11.52 10.76
N LEU A 3 -4.26 -11.01 11.89
CA LEU A 3 -5.56 -10.32 11.98
C LEU A 3 -5.58 -9.11 11.01
N PRO A 4 -6.70 -8.85 10.31
CA PRO A 4 -6.81 -7.68 9.44
C PRO A 4 -6.63 -6.40 10.25
N ILE A 5 -5.70 -5.55 9.82
CA ILE A 5 -5.36 -4.27 10.47
C ILE A 5 -6.18 -3.17 9.80
N LEU A 6 -6.78 -2.28 10.61
CA LEU A 6 -7.50 -1.11 10.12
C LEU A 6 -6.53 -0.05 9.60
N HIS A 7 -6.83 0.45 8.40
CA HIS A 7 -6.09 1.50 7.72
C HIS A 7 -7.04 2.57 7.22
N LYS A 8 -6.48 3.74 6.95
CA LYS A 8 -7.16 4.82 6.24
C LYS A 8 -6.31 5.36 5.09
N VAL A 9 -7.01 5.88 4.08
CA VAL A 9 -6.44 6.70 3.01
C VAL A 9 -7.23 7.99 2.92
N THR A 10 -6.53 9.11 2.80
CA THR A 10 -7.15 10.43 2.72
C THR A 10 -6.76 11.09 1.39
N LEU A 11 -7.77 11.44 0.60
CA LEU A 11 -7.62 12.11 -0.69
C LEU A 11 -8.11 13.56 -0.61
N GLY A 12 -7.56 14.42 -1.48
CA GLY A 12 -8.05 15.78 -1.71
C GLY A 12 -8.01 16.67 -0.46
N ALA A 13 -6.81 17.10 -0.04
CA ALA A 13 -6.59 18.02 1.08
C ALA A 13 -7.39 17.70 2.36
N GLY A 14 -7.62 16.41 2.65
CA GLY A 14 -8.35 15.99 3.86
C GLY A 14 -9.83 15.68 3.69
N LYS A 15 -10.43 15.94 2.52
CA LYS A 15 -11.90 15.93 2.36
C LYS A 15 -12.50 14.52 2.23
N ASN A 16 -11.76 13.56 1.67
CA ASN A 16 -12.27 12.21 1.44
C ASN A 16 -11.40 11.19 2.16
N THR A 17 -11.83 10.74 3.34
CA THR A 17 -11.16 9.70 4.11
C THR A 17 -11.90 8.38 3.99
N TYR A 18 -11.19 7.32 3.61
CA TYR A 18 -11.75 5.97 3.47
C TYR A 18 -11.03 5.02 4.42
N TYR A 19 -11.80 4.26 5.20
CA TYR A 19 -11.28 3.23 6.10
C TYR A 19 -11.41 1.85 5.48
N PHE A 20 -10.40 1.01 5.63
CA PHE A 20 -10.38 -0.36 5.09
C PHE A 20 -9.49 -1.28 5.92
N LYS A 21 -9.74 -2.59 5.86
CA LYS A 21 -8.92 -3.60 6.56
C LYS A 21 -8.05 -4.38 5.58
N THR A 22 -6.78 -4.58 5.91
CA THR A 22 -5.82 -5.41 5.14
C THR A 22 -4.79 -6.07 6.07
N SER A 23 -4.16 -7.15 5.62
CA SER A 23 -3.06 -7.84 6.34
C SER A 23 -1.71 -7.13 6.25
N ASP A 24 -1.57 -6.20 5.30
CA ASP A 24 -0.35 -5.41 5.13
C ASP A 24 -0.21 -4.42 6.29
N ALA A 25 1.01 -4.17 6.76
CA ALA A 25 1.24 -3.26 7.88
C ALA A 25 1.77 -1.86 7.50
N TYR A 26 2.24 -1.70 6.26
CA TYR A 26 2.83 -0.47 5.68
C TYR A 26 3.83 0.28 6.59
N GLN A 27 4.41 -0.40 7.58
CA GLN A 27 5.31 0.21 8.54
C GLN A 27 6.61 0.62 7.85
N GLY A 28 7.02 1.88 8.05
CA GLY A 28 8.20 2.45 7.38
C GLY A 28 7.95 2.96 5.95
N ILE A 29 6.86 2.53 5.30
CA ILE A 29 6.51 2.95 3.93
C ILE A 29 5.18 3.71 3.83
N LYS A 30 4.49 3.95 4.95
CA LYS A 30 3.17 4.60 5.01
C LYS A 30 3.09 5.93 4.26
N THR A 31 4.12 6.76 4.35
CA THR A 31 4.19 8.06 3.68
C THR A 31 4.40 7.91 2.19
N VAL A 32 5.12 6.87 1.78
CA VAL A 32 5.39 6.54 0.37
C VAL A 32 4.12 5.99 -0.28
N VAL A 33 3.40 5.09 0.39
CA VAL A 33 2.17 4.47 -0.17
C VAL A 33 0.90 5.30 0.05
N GLY A 34 0.93 6.28 0.96
CA GLY A 34 -0.22 7.13 1.29
C GLY A 34 -1.30 6.40 2.09
N ILE A 35 -0.93 5.39 2.86
CA ILE A 35 -1.85 4.57 3.67
C ILE A 35 -1.40 4.65 5.12
N GLU A 36 -2.32 5.04 6.00
CA GLU A 36 -2.05 5.19 7.42
C GLU A 36 -2.69 4.05 8.21
N LYS A 37 -1.92 3.45 9.13
CA LYS A 37 -2.46 2.52 10.12
C LYS A 37 -3.28 3.28 11.16
N VAL A 38 -4.45 2.76 11.48
CA VAL A 38 -5.36 3.31 12.48
C VAL A 38 -5.43 2.33 13.66
N ALA A 39 -5.41 2.84 14.89
CA ALA A 39 -5.72 2.02 16.05
C ALA A 39 -7.24 1.73 16.03
N ASP A 40 -7.66 0.49 16.22
CA ASP A 40 -9.08 0.11 16.19
C ASP A 40 -9.58 -0.22 17.61
N PRO A 41 -9.83 0.78 18.49
CA PRO A 41 -10.32 0.54 19.84
C PRO A 41 -11.85 0.49 19.95
N THR A 42 -12.61 0.89 18.92
CA THR A 42 -14.08 1.02 19.01
C THR A 42 -14.87 0.58 17.77
N GLY A 43 -14.24 0.37 16.60
CA GLY A 43 -14.91 -0.10 15.38
C GLY A 43 -16.06 0.77 14.88
N THR A 44 -16.01 2.08 15.14
CA THR A 44 -17.10 3.02 14.79
C THR A 44 -17.03 3.54 13.36
N GLU A 45 -15.93 3.29 12.65
CA GLU A 45 -15.72 3.73 11.28
C GLU A 45 -16.45 2.83 10.26
N GLU A 46 -17.04 3.46 9.24
CA GLU A 46 -17.57 2.73 8.09
C GLU A 46 -16.41 2.13 7.27
N VAL A 47 -16.24 0.81 7.34
CA VAL A 47 -15.17 0.09 6.65
C VAL A 47 -15.59 -0.22 5.22
N VAL A 48 -14.94 0.44 4.26
CA VAL A 48 -15.13 0.19 2.84
C VAL A 48 -14.31 -1.03 2.41
N ALA A 49 -14.92 -1.92 1.65
CA ALA A 49 -14.23 -3.08 1.11
C ALA A 49 -13.11 -2.65 0.14
N VAL A 50 -11.92 -3.23 0.26
CA VAL A 50 -10.76 -2.93 -0.60
C VAL A 50 -11.10 -3.05 -2.10
N LYS A 51 -11.97 -4.00 -2.48
CA LYS A 51 -12.43 -4.16 -3.87
C LYS A 51 -13.11 -2.90 -4.42
N GLU A 52 -13.88 -2.18 -3.60
CA GLU A 52 -14.56 -0.96 -4.02
C GLU A 52 -13.57 0.18 -4.15
N LEU A 53 -12.60 0.29 -3.25
CA LEU A 53 -11.53 1.30 -3.32
C LEU A 53 -10.63 1.13 -4.55
N LEU A 54 -10.41 -0.12 -4.97
CA LEU A 54 -9.73 -0.42 -6.24
C LEU A 54 -10.61 -0.06 -7.44
N ARG A 55 -11.91 -0.36 -7.39
CA ARG A 55 -12.86 -0.06 -8.47
C ARG A 55 -13.03 1.44 -8.71
N THR A 56 -13.06 2.24 -7.63
CA THR A 56 -13.19 3.71 -7.71
C THR A 56 -11.87 4.43 -7.99
N GLY A 57 -10.75 3.70 -8.03
CA GLY A 57 -9.42 4.27 -8.27
C GLY A 57 -8.86 5.08 -7.10
N VAL A 58 -9.42 4.92 -5.89
CA VAL A 58 -8.88 5.48 -4.64
C VAL A 58 -7.56 4.78 -4.30
N LEU A 59 -7.57 3.45 -4.38
CA LEU A 59 -6.39 2.61 -4.19
C LEU A 59 -6.00 1.95 -5.52
N TRP A 60 -4.72 1.62 -5.59
CA TRP A 60 -4.12 0.87 -6.69
C TRP A 60 -3.31 -0.28 -6.13
N ARG A 61 -3.27 -1.37 -6.88
CA ARG A 61 -2.46 -2.54 -6.55
C ARG A 61 -1.22 -2.55 -7.44
N ILE A 62 -0.05 -2.42 -6.84
CA ILE A 62 1.23 -2.51 -7.53
C ILE A 62 1.87 -3.87 -7.24
N GLY A 63 2.58 -4.43 -8.21
CA GLY A 63 3.42 -5.61 -8.00
C GLY A 63 4.74 -5.19 -7.37
N ILE A 64 5.25 -5.98 -6.44
CA ILE A 64 6.59 -5.82 -5.88
C ILE A 64 7.34 -7.14 -5.98
N ARG A 65 8.66 -7.05 -6.19
CA ARG A 65 9.58 -8.16 -6.00
C ARG A 65 10.49 -7.87 -4.82
N TYR A 66 10.75 -8.87 -4.02
CA TYR A 66 11.61 -8.77 -2.84
C TYR A 66 12.41 -10.05 -2.66
N LYS A 67 13.55 -9.98 -1.97
CA LYS A 67 14.24 -11.17 -1.47
C LYS A 67 13.82 -11.45 -0.04
N ASP A 68 13.42 -12.69 0.23
CA ASP A 68 13.17 -13.13 1.61
C ASP A 68 14.48 -13.26 2.41
N SER A 69 14.38 -13.55 3.71
CA SER A 69 15.55 -13.71 4.58
C SER A 69 16.50 -14.84 4.14
N GLY A 70 16.04 -15.76 3.30
CA GLY A 70 16.86 -16.81 2.69
C GLY A 70 17.46 -16.42 1.34
N GLY A 71 17.34 -15.15 0.93
CA GLY A 71 17.85 -14.64 -0.34
C GLY A 71 17.03 -15.06 -1.56
N LYS A 72 15.89 -15.74 -1.37
CA LYS A 72 15.04 -16.19 -2.48
C LYS A 72 14.16 -15.05 -2.96
N ARG A 73 14.13 -14.84 -4.28
CA ARG A 73 13.24 -13.86 -4.90
C ARG A 73 11.78 -14.31 -4.76
N LYS A 74 10.94 -13.39 -4.32
CA LYS A 74 9.49 -13.54 -4.15
C LYS A 74 8.77 -12.35 -4.80
N SER A 75 7.51 -12.57 -5.12
CA SER A 75 6.61 -11.52 -5.63
C SER A 75 5.45 -11.33 -4.67
N ALA A 76 4.99 -10.10 -4.51
CA ALA A 76 3.79 -9.76 -3.77
C ALA A 76 3.08 -8.59 -4.44
N HIS A 77 1.95 -8.19 -3.85
CA HIS A 77 1.23 -7.00 -4.23
C HIS A 77 1.15 -6.04 -3.05
N LEU A 78 1.16 -4.75 -3.33
CA LEU A 78 1.04 -3.69 -2.34
C LEU A 78 -0.11 -2.77 -2.75
N LEU A 79 -0.93 -2.35 -1.78
CA LEU A 79 -1.88 -1.26 -2.02
C LEU A 79 -1.17 0.09 -1.90
N VAL A 80 -1.55 1.02 -2.77
CA VAL A 80 -1.00 2.37 -2.85
C VAL A 80 -2.13 3.35 -3.12
N ALA A 81 -2.13 4.49 -2.45
CA ALA A 81 -3.05 5.57 -2.73
C ALA A 81 -2.76 6.17 -4.11
N ASN A 82 -3.80 6.50 -4.88
CA ASN A 82 -3.64 7.07 -6.22
C ASN A 82 -2.72 8.31 -6.25
N THR A 83 -2.85 9.17 -5.23
CA THR A 83 -2.03 10.39 -5.07
C THR A 83 -0.53 10.12 -4.98
N LYS A 84 -0.10 8.89 -4.65
CA LYS A 84 1.30 8.51 -4.49
C LYS A 84 1.90 7.80 -5.69
N LEU A 85 1.09 7.40 -6.68
CA LEU A 85 1.58 6.69 -7.86
C LEU A 85 2.63 7.49 -8.65
N ALA A 86 2.43 8.80 -8.80
CA ALA A 86 3.37 9.64 -9.53
C ALA A 86 4.73 9.75 -8.82
N GLU A 87 4.74 9.75 -7.49
CA GLU A 87 5.98 9.77 -6.70
C GLU A 87 6.71 8.41 -6.78
N ILE A 88 5.97 7.30 -6.73
CA ILE A 88 6.51 5.94 -6.73
C ILE A 88 7.09 5.53 -8.09
N PHE A 89 6.41 5.88 -9.19
CA PHE A 89 6.83 5.50 -10.54
C PHE A 89 7.55 6.62 -11.30
N GLY A 90 7.60 7.82 -10.75
CA GLY A 90 8.33 8.95 -11.31
C GLY A 90 9.82 8.89 -11.00
N GLU A 91 10.55 9.91 -11.45
CA GLU A 91 12.00 10.03 -11.23
C GLU A 91 12.37 10.51 -9.81
N ASN A 92 11.38 10.76 -8.96
CA ASN A 92 11.59 11.31 -7.63
C ASN A 92 12.16 10.25 -6.67
N ALA A 93 13.43 10.40 -6.29
CA ALA A 93 14.13 9.46 -5.40
C ALA A 93 13.45 9.30 -4.02
N ALA A 94 12.78 10.34 -3.51
CA ALA A 94 12.11 10.30 -2.20
C ALA A 94 10.84 9.42 -2.19
N GLY A 95 10.27 9.13 -3.37
CA GLY A 95 9.08 8.29 -3.54
C GLY A 95 9.38 6.83 -3.84
N LYS A 96 10.66 6.45 -3.99
CA LYS A 96 11.04 5.09 -4.38
C LYS A 96 10.70 4.08 -3.29
N LEU A 97 10.08 2.98 -3.72
CA LEU A 97 9.76 1.84 -2.86
C LEU A 97 10.88 0.81 -2.83
N GLU A 98 11.76 0.80 -3.83
CA GLU A 98 12.98 0.01 -3.82
C GLU A 98 13.78 0.28 -2.54
N ASP A 99 14.52 -0.72 -2.09
CA ASP A 99 15.30 -0.70 -0.86
C ASP A 99 14.51 -0.53 0.45
N ASN A 100 13.18 -0.40 0.41
CA ASN A 100 12.37 -0.41 1.61
C ASN A 100 12.04 -1.84 2.06
N ASN A 101 11.81 -2.01 3.36
CA ASN A 101 11.38 -3.29 3.93
C ASN A 101 9.89 -3.54 3.62
N TYR A 102 9.59 -4.67 2.99
CA TYR A 102 8.24 -5.18 2.87
C TYR A 102 7.86 -5.96 4.14
N GLN A 103 6.72 -5.61 4.73
CA GLN A 103 6.24 -6.18 5.99
C GLN A 103 4.78 -6.63 5.90
N LEU A 104 4.48 -7.78 6.50
CA LEU A 104 3.11 -8.29 6.71
C LEU A 104 2.87 -8.40 8.22
N GLY A 105 1.91 -7.63 8.74
CA GLY A 105 1.81 -7.43 10.18
C GLY A 105 3.13 -6.91 10.77
N THR A 106 3.60 -7.53 11.86
CA THR A 106 4.88 -7.19 12.50
C THR A 106 6.09 -7.93 11.89
N THR A 107 5.89 -8.73 10.84
CA THR A 107 6.94 -9.58 10.27
C THR A 107 7.54 -8.94 9.04
N VAL A 108 8.85 -8.65 9.08
CA VAL A 108 9.63 -8.28 7.89
C VAL A 108 9.73 -9.49 6.97
N LYS A 109 9.24 -9.34 5.73
CA LYS A 109 9.28 -10.38 4.71
C LYS A 109 10.52 -10.28 3.83
N GLY A 110 11.07 -9.09 3.65
CA GLY A 110 12.26 -8.87 2.86
C GLY A 110 12.41 -7.42 2.41
N LYS A 111 13.46 -7.15 1.63
CA LYS A 111 13.71 -5.83 1.04
C LYS A 111 13.17 -5.79 -0.40
N ILE A 112 12.47 -4.73 -0.75
CA ILE A 112 11.90 -4.54 -2.09
C ILE A 112 13.05 -4.30 -3.08
N ASP A 113 13.19 -5.22 -4.03
CA ASP A 113 14.23 -5.18 -5.08
C ASP A 113 13.78 -4.38 -6.30
N SER A 114 12.49 -4.49 -6.65
CA SER A 114 11.92 -3.81 -7.81
C SER A 114 10.41 -3.73 -7.69
N ILE A 115 9.83 -2.67 -8.22
CA ILE A 115 8.39 -2.55 -8.38
C ILE A 115 7.97 -2.81 -9.82
N ALA A 116 6.79 -3.40 -10.00
CA ALA A 116 6.19 -3.66 -11.29
C ALA A 116 4.78 -3.08 -11.29
N GLY A 117 4.51 -2.13 -12.18
CA GLY A 117 3.15 -1.67 -12.40
C GLY A 117 3.02 -0.26 -12.95
N ARG A 118 2.80 -0.16 -14.25
CA ARG A 118 1.74 0.72 -14.74
C ARG A 118 0.93 -0.12 -15.72
N ARG A 119 -0.12 -0.81 -15.24
CA ARG A 119 -1.25 -0.98 -16.16
C ARG A 119 -1.79 0.43 -16.29
N LYS A 120 -1.36 1.13 -17.32
CA LYS A 120 -2.02 2.32 -17.83
C LYS A 120 -3.48 1.89 -17.90
N ALA A 121 -4.30 2.26 -16.92
CA ALA A 121 -5.73 2.33 -17.18
C ALA A 121 -5.80 3.50 -18.17
N SER A 122 -5.59 3.22 -19.46
CA SER A 122 -6.13 4.09 -20.47
C SER A 122 -7.62 3.97 -20.28
N PHE A 123 -8.19 4.92 -19.56
CA PHE A 123 -9.56 5.29 -19.80
C PHE A 123 -9.55 5.99 -21.17
N SER A 124 -9.48 5.16 -22.22
CA SER A 124 -9.97 5.56 -23.53
C SER A 124 -11.49 5.60 -23.45
#